data_AF-A0A6J4XJE8-F1
#
_entry.id   AF-A0A6J4XJE8-F1
#
_cell.length_a   1.000
_cell.length_b   1.000
_cell.length_c   1.000
_cell.angle_alpha   90.00
_cell.angle_beta   90.00
_cell.angle_gamma   90.00
#
_symmetry.space_group_name_H-M   'P 1'
#
loop_
_entity.id
_entity.type
_entity.pdbx_description
1 polymer ?
#
loop_
_entity_poly.entity_id
_entity_poly.type
_entity_poly.pdbx_seq_one_letter_code
_entity_poly.pdbx_strand_id
1 'polypeptide(L)'
;MLVARRLLPSDTVFLSRSSTVAVLAEFAGPSAHAALLARELGIPCVGGIPELLETVHTGDVVLLNGAEGTAVINPDSQALQKYERSLDEVRKRKETMAQVSLTERTVTLDGIEVSVMANVRSREDVELAMESGADGIGLFRTEPFFLSAKHFPS
;
A
#
# COMPACT_ATOMS: atom_id res chain seq x y z
N MET A 1 -2.18 13.40 3.08
CA MET A 1 -1.33 12.92 1.97
C MET A 1 0.06 13.52 2.14
N LEU A 2 1.11 12.77 1.82
CA LEU A 2 2.48 13.26 1.82
C LEU A 2 2.90 13.58 0.38
N VAL A 3 3.48 14.76 0.17
CA VAL A 3 4.08 15.17 -1.10
C VAL A 3 5.56 15.41 -0.84
N ALA A 4 6.43 14.73 -1.58
CA ALA A 4 7.87 14.82 -1.36
C ALA A 4 8.63 14.78 -2.68
N ARG A 5 9.84 15.35 -2.71
CA ARG A 5 10.72 15.17 -3.87
C ARG A 5 11.19 13.73 -4.01
N ARG A 6 11.58 13.10 -2.90
CA ARG A 6 11.99 11.70 -2.81
C ARG A 6 11.78 11.20 -1.39
N LEU A 7 11.66 9.90 -1.20
CA LEU A 7 11.74 9.26 0.11
C LEU A 7 12.99 8.39 0.19
N LEU A 8 13.74 8.57 1.27
CA LEU A 8 14.91 7.79 1.61
C LEU A 8 14.52 6.64 2.56
N PRO A 9 15.34 5.57 2.66
CA PRO A 9 15.11 4.51 3.63
C PRO A 9 14.98 5.01 5.07
N SER A 10 15.69 6.08 5.44
CA SER A 10 15.60 6.72 6.76
C SER A 10 14.22 7.31 7.06
N ASP A 11 13.46 7.68 6.03
CA ASP A 11 12.17 8.37 6.16
C ASP A 11 11.03 7.40 6.50
N THR A 12 11.31 6.09 6.44
CA THR A 12 10.38 5.00 6.79
C THR A 12 9.80 5.14 8.19
N VAL A 13 10.62 5.54 9.16
CA VAL A 13 10.19 5.67 10.56
C VAL A 13 9.19 6.83 10.72
N PHE A 14 9.34 7.88 9.93
CA PHE A 14 8.39 8.99 9.92
C PHE A 14 7.08 8.57 9.26
N LEU A 15 7.15 7.92 8.09
CA LEU A 15 5.98 7.46 7.35
C LEU A 15 5.14 6.45 8.15
N SER A 16 5.79 5.46 8.77
CA SER A 16 5.12 4.44 9.59
C SER A 16 4.44 4.99 10.84
N ARG A 17 4.84 6.16 11.33
CA ARG A 17 4.25 6.82 12.51
C ARG A 17 3.29 7.96 12.15
N SER A 18 3.25 8.34 10.88
CA SER A 18 2.38 9.40 10.39
C SER A 18 0.98 8.89 10.06
N SER A 19 -0.03 9.75 10.16
CA SER A 19 -1.38 9.53 9.62
C SER A 19 -1.43 9.71 8.09
N THR A 20 -0.40 9.27 7.38
CA THR A 20 -0.28 9.43 5.93
C THR A 20 -1.14 8.41 5.22
N VAL A 21 -2.14 8.89 4.48
CA VAL A 21 -3.08 8.04 3.74
C VAL A 21 -2.68 7.78 2.28
N ALA A 22 -1.69 8.52 1.75
CA ALA A 22 -1.21 8.41 0.36
C ALA A 22 0.10 9.19 0.18
N VAL A 23 0.90 8.82 -0.82
CA VAL A 23 2.19 9.46 -1.15
C VAL A 23 2.25 9.90 -2.62
N LEU A 24 2.70 11.14 -2.85
CA LEU A 24 3.17 11.62 -4.15
C LEU A 24 4.67 11.91 -4.07
N ALA A 25 5.42 11.43 -5.05
CA ALA A 25 6.86 11.62 -5.11
C ALA A 25 7.35 12.05 -6.49
N GLU A 26 8.20 13.08 -6.55
CA GLU A 26 8.80 13.52 -7.82
C GLU A 26 9.71 12.41 -8.38
N PHE A 27 10.53 11.80 -7.51
CA PHE A 27 11.41 10.67 -7.85
C PHE A 27 10.98 9.39 -7.11
N ALA A 28 10.08 8.62 -7.71
CA ALA A 28 9.77 7.27 -7.27
C ALA A 28 9.37 6.37 -8.46
N GLY A 29 10.29 5.49 -8.87
CA GLY A 29 9.98 4.38 -9.76
C GLY A 29 9.40 3.17 -9.01
N PRO A 30 8.96 2.11 -9.71
CA PRO A 30 8.36 0.91 -9.10
C PRO A 30 9.25 0.20 -8.08
N SER A 31 10.57 0.29 -8.26
CA SER A 31 11.60 -0.28 -7.39
C SER A 31 12.18 0.73 -6.38
N ALA A 32 11.67 1.97 -6.35
CA ALA A 32 12.15 2.97 -5.41
C ALA A 32 11.69 2.68 -3.98
N HIS A 33 12.48 3.11 -3.01
CA HIS A 33 12.15 2.97 -1.58
C HIS A 33 10.77 3.53 -1.25
N ALA A 34 10.41 4.69 -1.81
CA ALA A 34 9.07 5.28 -1.67
C ALA A 34 7.93 4.30 -2.05
N ALA A 35 8.04 3.64 -3.21
CA ALA A 35 7.03 2.73 -3.72
C ALA A 35 6.96 1.45 -2.88
N LEU A 36 8.12 0.91 -2.48
CA LEU A 36 8.17 -0.27 -1.62
C LEU A 36 7.53 0.03 -0.25
N LEU A 37 7.89 1.14 0.38
CA LEU A 37 7.38 1.55 1.68
C LEU A 37 5.87 1.80 1.67
N ALA A 38 5.36 2.49 0.65
CA ALA A 38 3.93 2.71 0.51
C ALA A 38 3.15 1.39 0.35
N ARG A 39 3.67 0.46 -0.45
CA ARG A 39 3.12 -0.90 -0.59
C ARG A 39 3.10 -1.65 0.74
N GLU A 40 4.19 -1.58 1.49
CA GLU A 40 4.29 -2.17 2.83
C GLU A 40 3.31 -1.53 3.83
N LEU A 41 3.03 -0.23 3.71
CA LEU A 41 2.06 0.47 4.55
C LEU A 41 0.61 0.31 4.05
N GLY A 42 0.39 -0.36 2.92
CA GLY A 42 -0.93 -0.54 2.32
C GLY A 42 -1.56 0.77 1.81
N ILE A 43 -0.76 1.80 1.57
CA ILE A 43 -1.21 3.11 1.07
C ILE A 43 -0.81 3.31 -0.39
N PRO A 44 -1.62 4.01 -1.19
CA PRO A 44 -1.30 4.25 -2.58
C PRO A 44 -0.15 5.27 -2.72
N CYS A 45 0.73 5.02 -3.69
CA CYS A 45 1.86 5.88 -4.03
C CYS A 45 1.96 6.06 -5.54
N VAL A 46 2.05 7.31 -5.99
CA VAL A 46 2.32 7.66 -7.39
C VAL A 46 3.61 8.49 -7.44
N GLY A 47 4.47 8.14 -8.38
CA GLY A 47 5.79 8.74 -8.50
C GLY A 47 6.18 9.07 -9.93
N GLY A 48 7.28 9.81 -10.09
CA GLY A 48 7.77 10.18 -11.42
C GLY A 48 7.03 11.38 -11.99
N ILE A 49 6.63 12.32 -11.13
CA ILE A 49 5.91 13.54 -11.49
C ILE A 49 6.90 14.71 -11.46
N PRO A 50 7.37 15.21 -12.61
CA PRO A 50 8.26 16.37 -12.64
C PRO A 50 7.60 17.59 -12.00
N GLU A 51 8.37 18.44 -11.32
CA GLU A 51 7.89 19.73 -10.79
C GLU A 51 6.73 19.59 -9.79
N LEU A 52 6.61 18.42 -9.16
CA LEU A 52 5.53 18.09 -8.22
C LEU A 52 5.41 19.11 -7.09
N LEU A 53 6.55 19.54 -6.53
CA LEU A 53 6.60 20.50 -5.43
C LEU A 53 6.24 21.94 -5.85
N GLU A 54 6.28 22.24 -7.15
CA GLU A 54 5.84 23.53 -7.70
C GLU A 54 4.34 23.51 -8.03
N THR A 55 3.78 22.32 -8.25
CA THR A 55 2.38 22.15 -8.65
C THR A 55 1.45 21.93 -7.47
N VAL A 56 1.86 21.14 -6.47
CA VAL A 56 1.03 20.77 -5.33
C VAL A 56 1.42 21.58 -4.09
N HIS A 57 0.42 22.24 -3.50
CA HIS A 57 0.59 23.07 -2.33
C HIS A 57 -0.13 22.48 -1.11
N THR A 58 0.29 22.92 0.08
CA THR A 58 -0.38 22.51 1.31
C THR A 58 -1.82 23.02 1.32
N GLY A 59 -2.77 22.11 1.51
CA GLY A 59 -4.21 22.41 1.50
C GLY A 59 -4.93 21.98 0.21
N ASP A 60 -4.19 21.65 -0.85
CA ASP A 60 -4.79 21.14 -2.09
C ASP A 60 -5.49 19.80 -1.86
N VAL A 61 -6.64 19.65 -2.51
CA VAL A 61 -7.36 18.38 -2.56
C VAL A 61 -6.79 17.57 -3.73
N VAL A 62 -6.35 16.34 -3.46
CA VAL A 62 -5.77 15.50 -4.49
C VAL A 62 -6.43 14.13 -4.50
N LEU A 63 -6.93 13.74 -5.67
CA LEU A 63 -7.38 12.38 -5.94
C LEU A 63 -6.21 11.59 -6.48
N LEU A 64 -5.94 10.43 -5.89
CA LEU A 64 -4.78 9.62 -6.22
C LEU A 64 -5.21 8.20 -6.55
N ASN A 65 -5.00 7.76 -7.78
CA ASN A 65 -5.25 6.38 -8.20
C ASN A 65 -3.93 5.63 -8.32
N GLY A 66 -3.56 4.87 -7.28
CA GLY A 66 -2.35 4.06 -7.28
C GLY A 66 -2.37 2.89 -8.26
N ALA A 67 -3.55 2.46 -8.75
CA ALA A 67 -3.66 1.37 -9.71
C ALA A 67 -3.39 1.84 -11.15
N GLU A 68 -3.85 3.04 -11.49
CA GLU A 68 -3.62 3.67 -12.81
C GLU A 68 -2.36 4.55 -12.84
N GLY A 69 -1.77 4.85 -11.68
CA GLY A 69 -0.63 5.75 -11.56
C GLY A 69 -0.99 7.22 -11.81
N THR A 70 -2.24 7.63 -11.53
CA THR A 70 -2.73 8.99 -11.82
C THR A 70 -2.97 9.80 -10.55
N ALA A 71 -2.77 11.12 -10.65
CA ALA A 71 -3.08 12.07 -9.60
C ALA A 71 -3.78 13.30 -10.20
N VAL A 72 -4.88 13.74 -9.60
CA VAL A 72 -5.66 14.91 -10.02
C VAL A 72 -5.68 15.91 -8.88
N ILE A 73 -5.09 17.07 -9.12
CA ILE A 73 -4.97 18.17 -8.15
C ILE A 73 -6.18 19.09 -8.32
N ASN A 74 -6.80 19.47 -7.20
CA ASN A 74 -8.01 20.29 -7.13
C ASN A 74 -9.08 19.83 -8.14
N PRO A 75 -9.54 18.56 -8.01
CA PRO A 75 -10.53 17.98 -8.92
C PRO A 75 -11.84 18.78 -8.87
N ASP A 76 -12.52 18.84 -10.01
CA ASP A 76 -13.88 19.35 -10.05
C ASP A 76 -14.88 18.37 -9.40
N SER A 77 -16.11 18.84 -9.22
CA SER A 77 -17.18 18.03 -8.62
C SER A 77 -17.53 16.79 -9.43
N GLN A 78 -17.33 16.82 -10.75
CA GLN A 78 -17.61 15.70 -11.63
C GLN A 78 -16.56 14.59 -11.47
N ALA A 79 -15.28 14.96 -11.38
CA ALA A 79 -14.17 14.06 -11.10
C ALA A 79 -14.32 13.43 -9.70
N LEU A 80 -14.69 14.22 -8.69
CA LEU A 80 -14.98 13.72 -7.35
C LEU A 80 -16.09 12.65 -7.35
N GLN A 81 -17.23 12.91 -7.99
CA GLN A 81 -18.33 11.93 -8.07
C GLN A 81 -17.98 10.66 -8.86
N LYS A 82 -17.15 10.78 -9.90
CA LYS A 82 -16.65 9.59 -10.61
C LYS A 82 -15.75 8.75 -9.70
N TYR A 83 -14.88 9.41 -8.95
CA TYR A 83 -13.95 8.74 -8.06
C TYR A 83 -14.67 8.06 -6.89
N GLU A 84 -15.67 8.71 -6.29
CA GLU A 84 -16.52 8.11 -5.25
C GLU A 84 -17.21 6.83 -5.74
N ARG A 85 -17.77 6.84 -6.96
CA ARG A 85 -18.34 5.62 -7.56
C ARG A 85 -17.33 4.51 -7.75
N SER A 86 -16.13 4.85 -8.24
CA SER A 86 -15.04 3.87 -8.40
C SER A 86 -14.61 3.27 -7.06
N LEU A 87 -14.57 4.06 -5.99
CA LEU A 87 -14.27 3.57 -4.64
C LEU A 87 -15.31 2.54 -4.16
N ASP A 88 -16.60 2.77 -4.45
CA ASP A 88 -17.65 1.83 -4.08
C ASP A 88 -17.56 0.52 -4.87
N GLU A 89 -17.17 0.57 -6.14
CA GLU A 89 -16.88 -0.65 -6.93
C GLU A 89 -15.69 -1.42 -6.37
N VAL A 90 -14.61 -0.73 -6.00
CA VAL A 90 -13.43 -1.34 -5.37
C VAL A 90 -13.79 -1.97 -4.03
N ARG A 91 -14.62 -1.30 -3.22
CA ARG A 91 -15.12 -1.83 -1.95
C ARG A 91 -15.97 -3.08 -2.15
N LYS A 92 -16.95 -3.05 -3.05
CA LYS A 92 -17.76 -4.22 -3.39
C LYS A 92 -16.91 -5.38 -3.87
N ARG A 93 -15.90 -5.11 -4.71
CA ARG A 93 -14.98 -6.15 -5.19
C ARG A 93 -14.17 -6.75 -4.05
N LYS A 94 -13.68 -5.94 -3.11
CA LYS A 94 -13.02 -6.43 -1.88
C LYS A 94 -13.96 -7.27 -1.03
N GLU A 95 -15.22 -6.85 -0.86
CA GLU A 95 -16.22 -7.62 -0.12
C GLU A 95 -16.52 -8.97 -0.80
N THR A 96 -16.68 -9.00 -2.12
CA THR A 96 -16.84 -10.26 -2.86
C THR A 96 -15.60 -11.15 -2.74
N MET A 97 -14.39 -10.59 -2.80
CA MET A 97 -13.15 -11.36 -2.61
C MET A 97 -13.03 -11.90 -1.18
N ALA A 98 -13.46 -11.16 -0.18
CA ALA A 98 -13.50 -11.63 1.21
C ALA A 98 -14.53 -12.75 1.46
N GLN A 99 -15.52 -12.89 0.57
CA GLN A 99 -16.50 -13.98 0.60
C GLN A 99 -16.02 -15.25 -0.14
N VAL A 100 -14.90 -15.19 -0.88
CA VAL A 100 -14.27 -16.39 -1.43
C VAL A 100 -13.85 -17.27 -0.26
N SER A 101 -14.15 -18.57 -0.34
CA SER A 101 -13.91 -19.52 0.74
C SER A 101 -12.45 -19.48 1.17
N LEU A 102 -12.18 -18.86 2.31
CA LEU A 102 -10.85 -18.69 2.92
C LEU A 102 -10.23 -20.03 3.35
N THR A 103 -10.99 -21.12 3.25
CA THR A 103 -10.63 -22.48 3.64
C THR A 103 -10.49 -23.44 2.45
N GLU A 104 -10.78 -23.00 1.23
CA GLU A 104 -10.59 -23.83 0.04
C GLU A 104 -9.15 -23.75 -0.45
N ARG A 105 -8.62 -24.89 -0.90
CA ARG A 105 -7.28 -24.95 -1.47
C ARG A 105 -7.24 -24.16 -2.77
N THR A 106 -6.16 -23.40 -2.97
CA THR A 106 -5.96 -22.68 -4.23
C THR A 106 -5.55 -23.67 -5.32
N VAL A 107 -6.39 -23.82 -6.34
CA VAL A 107 -6.18 -24.75 -7.47
C VAL A 107 -6.30 -23.99 -8.78
N THR A 108 -5.37 -24.21 -9.70
CA THR A 108 -5.41 -23.65 -11.06
C THR A 108 -6.55 -24.26 -11.89
N LEU A 109 -6.89 -23.65 -13.03
CA LEU A 109 -7.96 -24.14 -13.90
C LEU A 109 -7.70 -25.56 -14.45
N ASP A 110 -6.44 -25.99 -14.50
CA ASP A 110 -6.00 -27.32 -14.92
C ASP A 110 -5.71 -28.28 -13.75
N GLY A 111 -6.06 -27.91 -12.51
CA GLY A 111 -6.08 -28.82 -11.36
C GLY A 111 -4.80 -28.88 -10.53
N ILE A 112 -3.87 -27.94 -10.71
CA ILE A 112 -2.62 -27.87 -9.93
C ILE A 112 -2.88 -27.11 -8.64
N GLU A 113 -2.62 -27.74 -7.50
CA GLU A 113 -2.67 -27.10 -6.19
C GLU A 113 -1.46 -26.18 -5.99
N VAL A 114 -1.70 -24.94 -5.54
CA VAL A 114 -0.67 -23.92 -5.30
C VAL A 114 -0.86 -23.36 -3.90
N SER A 115 0.20 -23.35 -3.09
CA SER A 115 0.14 -22.73 -1.76
C SER A 115 0.30 -21.22 -1.84
N VAL A 116 -0.61 -20.50 -1.18
CA VAL A 116 -0.60 -19.04 -1.05
C VAL A 116 -0.16 -18.68 0.38
N MET A 117 1.13 -18.37 0.53
CA MET A 117 1.72 -18.04 1.83
C MET A 117 1.86 -16.52 2.03
N ALA A 118 1.69 -16.06 3.25
CA ALA A 118 1.80 -14.64 3.60
C ALA A 118 3.24 -14.21 3.88
N ASN A 119 3.53 -12.94 3.60
CA ASN A 119 4.74 -12.24 4.00
C ASN A 119 4.38 -11.26 5.12
N VAL A 120 4.97 -11.42 6.29
CA VAL A 120 4.56 -10.73 7.53
C VAL A 120 5.77 -10.12 8.24
N ARG A 121 5.55 -9.10 9.07
CA ARG A 121 6.60 -8.44 9.86
C ARG A 121 6.23 -8.24 11.33
N SER A 122 5.00 -8.56 11.72
CA SER A 122 4.53 -8.39 13.10
C SER A 122 3.51 -9.46 13.45
N ARG A 123 3.08 -9.48 14.72
CA ARG A 123 2.02 -10.37 15.19
C ARG A 123 0.68 -10.04 14.51
N GLU A 124 0.40 -8.76 14.35
CA GLU A 124 -0.84 -8.26 13.74
C GLU A 124 -0.93 -8.69 12.27
N ASP A 125 0.18 -8.68 11.53
CA ASP A 125 0.21 -9.20 10.17
C ASP A 125 -0.06 -10.71 10.10
N VAL A 126 0.38 -11.47 11.11
CA VAL A 126 0.10 -12.92 11.21
C VAL A 126 -1.38 -13.17 11.47
N GLU A 127 -2.00 -12.39 12.37
CA GLU A 127 -3.44 -12.44 12.64
C GLU A 127 -4.24 -12.14 11.37
N LEU A 128 -3.88 -11.07 10.66
CA LEU A 128 -4.50 -10.71 9.38
C LEU A 128 -4.32 -11.79 8.30
N ALA A 129 -3.14 -12.42 8.23
CA ALA A 129 -2.88 -13.50 7.28
C ALA A 129 -3.76 -14.72 7.53
N MET A 130 -3.98 -15.09 8.79
CA MET A 130 -4.90 -16.17 9.16
C MET A 130 -6.35 -15.83 8.82
N GLU A 131 -6.78 -14.60 9.14
CA GLU A 131 -8.12 -14.11 8.77
C GLU A 131 -8.33 -14.03 7.26
N SER A 132 -7.25 -13.84 6.49
CA SER A 132 -7.27 -13.77 5.02
C SER A 132 -7.13 -15.14 4.33
N GLY A 133 -7.08 -16.25 5.09
CA GLY A 133 -7.01 -17.60 4.51
C GLY A 133 -5.66 -17.98 3.91
N ALA A 134 -4.55 -17.41 4.40
CA ALA A 134 -3.22 -17.81 3.96
C ALA A 134 -2.91 -19.26 4.38
N ASP A 135 -2.29 -20.05 3.50
CA ASP A 135 -1.88 -21.45 3.76
C ASP A 135 -0.72 -21.55 4.77
N GLY A 136 -0.08 -20.42 5.09
CA GLY A 136 1.00 -20.33 6.05
C GLY A 136 1.80 -19.03 5.91
N ILE A 137 2.92 -18.95 6.63
CA ILE A 137 3.87 -17.83 6.54
C ILE A 137 5.06 -18.26 5.70
N GLY A 138 5.23 -17.61 4.54
CA GLY A 138 6.33 -17.89 3.61
C GLY A 138 7.56 -17.03 3.88
N LEU A 139 7.36 -15.85 4.47
CA LEU A 139 8.44 -14.94 4.84
C LEU A 139 8.05 -14.15 6.10
N PHE A 140 8.91 -14.20 7.12
CA PHE A 140 8.82 -13.35 8.31
C PHE A 140 9.98 -12.36 8.31
N ARG A 141 9.66 -11.07 8.16
CA ARG A 141 10.65 -9.99 8.10
C ARG A 141 11.01 -9.52 9.50
N THR A 142 12.29 -9.56 9.83
CA THR A 142 12.81 -9.24 11.16
C THR A 142 13.43 -7.84 11.24
N GLU A 143 13.65 -7.19 10.09
CA GLU A 143 14.25 -5.85 10.00
C GLU A 143 13.59 -4.80 10.91
N PRO A 144 12.26 -4.76 11.08
CA PRO A 144 11.64 -3.78 11.98
C PRO A 144 12.09 -3.91 13.44
N PHE A 145 12.39 -5.12 13.92
CA PHE A 145 12.87 -5.33 15.29
C PHE A 145 14.28 -4.77 15.49
N PHE A 146 15.11 -4.79 14.43
CA PHE A 146 16.46 -4.22 14.47
C PHE A 146 16.47 -2.70 14.31
N LEU A 147 15.59 -2.15 13.45
CA LEU A 147 15.55 -0.72 13.16
C LEU A 147 14.87 0.12 14.24
N SER A 148 14.01 -0.50 15.06
CA SER A 148 13.29 0.19 16.14
C SER A 148 13.99 0.10 17.51
N ALA A 149 14.92 -0.83 17.68
CA ALA A 149 15.58 -1.09 18.95
C ALA A 149 16.87 -0.27 19.13
N LYS A 150 17.07 0.28 20.34
CA LYS A 150 18.33 0.96 20.71
C LYS A 150 19.51 0.00 20.89
N HIS A 151 19.22 -1.28 21.05
CA HIS A 151 20.18 -2.37 21.27
C HIS A 151 19.69 -3.62 20.55
N PHE A 152 20.57 -4.60 20.34
CA PHE A 152 20.21 -5.85 19.65
C PHE A 152 19.07 -6.58 20.41
N PRO A 153 18.03 -7.07 19.72
CA PRO A 153 16.94 -7.82 20.34
C PRO A 153 17.47 -9.10 21.03
N SER A 154 16.96 -9.39 22.24
CA SER A 154 17.36 -10.57 23.06
C SER A 154 16.49 -11.78 22.77
#